data_AF-A0A356Z8Q2-F1
#
_entry.id   AF-A0A356Z8Q2-F1
#
_cell.length_a   1.000
_cell.length_b   1.000
_cell.length_c   1.000
_cell.angle_alpha   90.00
_cell.angle_beta   90.00
_cell.angle_gamma   90.00
#
_symmetry.space_group_name_H-M   'P 1'
#
loop_
_entity.id
_entity.type
_entity.pdbx_description
1 polymer ?
#
loop_
_entity_poly.entity_id
_entity_poly.type
_entity_poly.pdbx_seq_one_letter_code
_entity_poly.pdbx_strand_id
1 'polypeptide(L)'
;LSDRNTQLSAEESAMIYEIVHRRYKNASTIYCSQFAPAGWHQRIAEATLADAIVDRIVYDSYPIEIKSLGDTPSMREKYGLHD
;
A
#
# COMPACT_ATOMS: atom_id res chain seq x y z
N LEU A 1 -4.56 11.06 16.34
CA LEU A 1 -5.55 10.26 15.55
C LEU A 1 -6.03 10.98 14.27
N SER A 2 -5.46 12.15 13.92
CA SER A 2 -5.86 12.97 12.76
C SER A 2 -5.18 12.62 11.42
N ASP A 3 -4.18 11.73 11.39
CA ASP A 3 -3.30 11.55 10.21
C ASP A 3 -3.64 10.34 9.32
N ARG A 4 -4.72 9.60 9.58
CA ARG A 4 -4.99 8.34 8.86
C ARG A 4 -5.54 8.52 7.44
N ASN A 5 -5.81 9.76 7.03
CA ASN A 5 -6.46 10.11 5.76
C ASN A 5 -5.73 11.19 4.94
N THR A 6 -4.47 11.47 5.28
CA THR A 6 -3.68 12.49 4.58
C THR A 6 -3.30 11.96 3.19
N GLN A 7 -3.66 12.70 2.14
CA GLN A 7 -3.20 12.44 0.78
C GLN A 7 -1.68 12.62 0.73
N LEU A 8 -1.01 11.79 -0.08
CA LEU A 8 0.39 11.94 -0.38
C LEU A 8 0.63 13.26 -1.08
N SER A 9 1.72 13.95 -0.74
CA SER A 9 2.17 15.08 -1.54
C SER A 9 2.51 14.64 -2.97
N ALA A 10 2.58 15.61 -3.88
CA ALA A 10 2.99 15.36 -5.27
C ALA A 10 4.40 14.75 -5.34
N GLU A 11 5.32 15.21 -4.48
CA GLU A 11 6.69 14.71 -4.39
C GLU A 11 6.73 13.24 -3.93
N GLU A 12 5.98 12.90 -2.88
CA GLU A 12 5.88 11.51 -2.40
C GLU A 12 5.26 10.58 -3.46
N SER A 13 4.22 11.06 -4.14
CA SER A 13 3.57 10.32 -5.22
C SER A 13 4.54 10.04 -6.38
N ALA A 14 5.33 11.04 -6.76
CA ALA A 14 6.35 10.91 -7.80
C ALA A 14 7.47 9.94 -7.39
N MET A 15 7.93 10.00 -6.13
CA MET A 15 8.94 9.07 -5.61
C MET A 15 8.45 7.62 -5.63
N ILE A 16 7.20 7.36 -5.23
CA ILE A 16 6.60 6.03 -5.31
C ILE A 16 6.55 5.54 -6.76
N TYR A 17 6.11 6.40 -7.68
CA TYR A 17 6.09 6.06 -9.10
C TYR A 17 7.48 5.68 -9.62
N GLU A 18 8.52 6.44 -9.28
CA GLU A 18 9.88 6.16 -9.73
C GLU A 18 10.36 4.79 -9.23
N ILE A 19 10.13 4.46 -7.97
CA ILE A 19 10.51 3.17 -7.39
C ILE A 19 9.75 2.04 -8.08
N VAL A 20 8.43 2.17 -8.24
CA VAL A 20 7.59 1.17 -8.91
C VAL A 20 8.04 0.98 -10.36
N HIS A 21 8.29 2.08 -11.08
CA HIS A 21 8.74 2.05 -12.46
C HIS A 21 10.08 1.33 -12.62
N ARG A 22 11.06 1.61 -11.76
CA ARG A 22 12.39 0.97 -11.82
C ARG A 22 12.36 -0.53 -11.52
N ARG A 23 11.41 -0.98 -10.68
CA ARG A 23 11.27 -2.39 -10.29
C ARG A 23 10.36 -3.19 -11.22
N TYR A 24 9.46 -2.51 -11.94
CA TYR A 24 8.51 -3.13 -12.85
C TYR A 24 9.22 -4.05 -13.86
N LYS A 25 8.85 -5.33 -13.85
CA LYS A 25 9.44 -6.40 -14.69
C LYS A 25 10.97 -6.57 -14.57
N ASN A 26 11.58 -6.07 -13.50
CA ASN A 26 13.01 -6.20 -13.26
C ASN A 26 13.31 -7.09 -12.04
N ALA A 27 12.54 -6.94 -10.95
CA ALA A 27 12.73 -7.75 -9.74
C ALA A 27 11.44 -7.94 -8.95
N SER A 28 11.30 -9.10 -8.29
CA SER A 28 10.18 -9.39 -7.39
C SER A 28 10.10 -8.36 -6.26
N THR A 29 8.89 -7.87 -5.99
CA THR A 29 8.67 -6.79 -5.01
C THR A 29 7.46 -7.12 -4.15
N ILE A 30 7.61 -7.01 -2.82
CA ILE A 30 6.53 -7.18 -1.87
C ILE A 30 6.05 -5.79 -1.45
N TYR A 31 4.74 -5.55 -1.62
CA TYR A 31 4.07 -4.33 -1.17
C TYR A 31 3.18 -4.67 0.03
N CYS A 32 3.31 -3.91 1.11
CA CYS A 32 2.49 -4.04 2.31
C CYS A 32 1.74 -2.72 2.53
N SER A 33 0.42 -2.79 2.66
CA SER A 33 -0.42 -1.61 2.89
C SER A 33 -1.58 -1.97 3.80
N GLN A 34 -2.02 -0.99 4.59
CA GLN A 34 -3.25 -1.07 5.36
C GLN A 34 -4.50 -0.88 4.48
N PHE A 35 -4.31 -0.58 3.20
CA PHE A 35 -5.37 -0.30 2.24
C PHE A 35 -5.27 -1.28 1.06
N ALA A 36 -6.43 -1.74 0.60
CA ALA A 36 -6.53 -2.45 -0.66
C ALA A 36 -6.13 -1.53 -1.84
N PRO A 37 -5.78 -2.08 -3.02
CA PRO A 37 -5.39 -1.29 -4.18
C PRO A 37 -6.38 -0.16 -4.55
N ALA A 38 -7.69 -0.41 -4.41
CA ALA A 38 -8.72 0.61 -4.63
C ALA A 38 -8.59 1.84 -3.69
N GLY A 39 -8.10 1.63 -2.47
CA GLY A 39 -7.86 2.70 -1.50
C GLY A 39 -6.60 3.53 -1.79
N TRP A 40 -5.69 3.07 -2.65
CA TRP A 40 -4.48 3.80 -3.01
C TRP A 40 -4.78 4.98 -3.94
N HIS A 41 -5.73 4.80 -4.86
CA HIS A 41 -6.10 5.84 -5.82
C HIS A 41 -6.60 7.11 -5.14
N GLN A 42 -7.30 7.00 -4.00
CA GLN A 42 -7.79 8.17 -3.26
C GLN A 42 -6.69 8.94 -2.51
N ARG A 43 -5.52 8.31 -2.33
CA ARG A 43 -4.40 8.83 -1.53
C ARG A 43 -3.31 9.45 -2.38
N ILE A 44 -3.20 9.07 -3.64
CA ILE A 44 -2.25 9.65 -4.59
C ILE A 44 -2.90 10.92 -5.16
N ALA A 45 -2.19 12.05 -5.10
CA ALA A 45 -2.76 13.36 -5.42
C ALA A 45 -3.20 13.50 -6.89
N GLU A 46 -2.46 12.87 -7.80
CA GLU A 46 -2.66 12.94 -9.26
C GLU A 46 -3.34 11.67 -9.76
N ALA A 47 -4.56 11.75 -10.30
CA ALA A 47 -5.32 10.58 -10.77
C ALA A 47 -4.57 9.79 -11.85
N THR A 48 -3.99 10.47 -12.82
CA THR A 48 -3.20 9.83 -13.90
C THR A 48 -1.99 9.08 -13.35
N LEU A 49 -1.32 9.65 -12.35
CA LEU A 49 -0.17 9.02 -11.70
C LEU A 49 -0.62 7.83 -10.84
N ALA A 50 -1.77 7.97 -10.18
CA ALA A 50 -2.38 6.91 -9.39
C ALA A 50 -2.69 5.68 -10.25
N ASP A 51 -3.36 5.87 -11.38
CA ASP A 51 -3.63 4.82 -12.36
C ASP A 51 -2.33 4.16 -12.83
N ALA A 52 -1.35 4.98 -13.22
CA ALA A 52 -0.05 4.49 -13.69
C ALA A 52 0.70 3.65 -12.64
N ILE A 53 0.62 4.00 -11.36
CA ILE A 53 1.21 3.25 -10.25
C ILE A 53 0.43 1.94 -10.01
N VAL A 54 -0.90 2.06 -9.87
CA VAL A 54 -1.77 0.93 -9.54
C VAL A 54 -1.71 -0.13 -10.64
N ASP A 55 -1.76 0.27 -11.92
CA ASP A 55 -1.64 -0.65 -13.05
C ASP A 55 -0.33 -1.44 -13.00
N ARG A 56 0.79 -0.77 -12.71
CA ARG A 56 2.10 -1.44 -12.65
C ARG A 56 2.21 -2.43 -11.49
N ILE A 57 1.59 -2.13 -10.35
CA ILE A 57 1.63 -3.02 -9.18
C ILE A 57 0.63 -4.17 -9.37
N VAL A 58 -0.61 -3.87 -9.71
CA VAL A 58 -1.70 -4.85 -9.72
C VAL A 58 -1.57 -5.85 -10.86
N TYR A 59 -1.11 -5.41 -12.04
CA TYR A 59 -1.08 -6.23 -13.26
C TYR A 59 -0.29 -7.55 -13.12
N ASP A 60 0.78 -7.57 -12.33
CA ASP A 60 1.66 -8.74 -12.15
C ASP A 60 1.89 -9.09 -10.67
N SER A 61 0.90 -8.78 -9.81
CA SER A 61 0.97 -9.10 -8.38
C SER A 61 0.00 -10.20 -7.98
N TYR A 62 0.37 -10.89 -6.90
CA TYR A 62 -0.51 -11.82 -6.19
C TYR A 62 -1.05 -11.12 -4.95
N PRO A 63 -2.33 -10.70 -4.93
CA PRO A 63 -2.90 -10.01 -3.77
C PRO A 63 -3.12 -11.00 -2.62
N ILE A 64 -2.58 -10.66 -1.45
CA ILE A 64 -2.80 -11.39 -0.20
C ILE A 64 -3.51 -10.45 0.77
N GLU A 65 -4.79 -10.70 1.02
CA GLU A 65 -5.57 -9.90 1.97
C GLU A 65 -5.44 -10.49 3.37
N ILE A 66 -4.74 -9.77 4.25
CA ILE A 66 -4.59 -10.18 5.66
C ILE A 66 -5.77 -9.63 6.44
N LYS A 67 -6.63 -10.53 6.92
CA LYS A 67 -7.81 -10.20 7.71
C LYS A 67 -7.54 -10.46 9.19
N SER A 68 -7.79 -9.45 10.02
CA SER A 68 -7.97 -9.64 11.45
C SER A 68 -9.48 -9.66 11.72
N LEU A 69 -10.02 -10.85 11.99
CA LEU A 69 -11.44 -11.09 12.20
C LEU A 69 -11.59 -11.89 13.49
N GLY A 70 -12.35 -11.37 14.45
CA GLY A 70 -12.76 -12.08 15.68
C GLY A 70 -11.63 -12.92 16.30
N ASP A 71 -11.62 -14.20 15.97
CA ASP A 71 -10.69 -15.23 16.48
C ASP A 71 -9.24 -15.12 15.96
N THR A 72 -8.94 -14.19 15.03
CA THR A 72 -7.58 -13.86 14.58
C THR A 72 -7.14 -12.45 15.04
N PRO A 73 -6.83 -12.28 16.34
CA PRO A 73 -6.37 -11.01 16.86
C PRO A 73 -5.03 -10.63 16.24
N SER A 74 -4.71 -9.33 16.28
CA SER A 74 -3.41 -8.86 15.81
C SER A 74 -2.27 -9.53 16.59
N MET A 75 -1.13 -9.76 15.95
CA MET A 75 0.02 -10.39 16.63
C MET A 75 0.50 -9.56 17.83
N ARG A 76 0.29 -8.23 17.80
CA ARG A 76 0.55 -7.33 18.92
C ARG A 76 -0.40 -7.56 20.09
N GLU A 77 -1.68 -7.80 19.83
CA GLU A 77 -2.65 -8.13 20.88
C GLU A 77 -2.36 -9.51 21.47
N LYS A 78 -1.99 -10.48 20.63
CA LYS A 78 -1.73 -11.86 21.06
C LYS A 78 -0.42 -12.03 21.85
N TYR A 79 0.63 -11.29 21.48
CA TYR A 79 1.99 -11.49 22.02
C TYR A 79 2.70 -10.20 22.41
N GLY A 80 2.03 -9.05 22.38
CA GLY A 80 2.60 -7.79 22.84
C GLY A 80 3.07 -7.95 24.28
N LEU A 81 4.29 -7.53 24.58
CA LEU A 81 4.78 -7.52 25.96
C LEU A 81 3.89 -6.58 26.77
N HIS A 82 3.30 -7.12 27.84
CA HIS A 82 2.64 -6.32 28.85
C HIS A 82 3.75 -5.85 29.79
N ASP A 83 4.12 -4.58 29.70
CA ASP A 83 4.90 -3.92 30.75
C ASP A 83 4.00 -3.60 31.95
#